data_AF-A0A960K6R0-F1
#
_entry.id   AF-A0A960K6R0-F1
#
_cell.length_a   1.000
_cell.length_b   1.000
_cell.length_c   1.000
_cell.angle_alpha   90.00
_cell.angle_beta   90.00
_cell.angle_gamma   90.00
#
_symmetry.space_group_name_H-M   'P 1'
#
loop_
_entity.id
_entity.type
_entity.pdbx_description
1 polymer ?
#
loop_
_entity_poly.entity_id
_entity_poly.type
_entity_poly.pdbx_seq_one_letter_code
_entity_poly.pdbx_strand_id
1 'polypeptide(L)'
;KIIPRSKGVKMLQPGAVVPCVVAESATNEPNRFIVASVGVAQPKDPNMYGYLSEHHAYGPDARTASDYAEDLAATMLATTLGVDFNPDTSYDEKREIWKISGQIVRTSALTQHAKGNKDGLWTTVIAASVLLP
;
A
#
# COMPACT_ATOMS: atom_id res chain seq x y z
N LYS A 1 7.01 11.08 8.98
CA LYS A 1 8.19 10.79 8.11
C LYS A 1 8.33 9.28 7.93
N ILE A 2 8.61 8.79 6.70
CA ILE A 2 8.90 7.36 6.46
C ILE A 2 10.36 7.07 6.80
N ILE A 3 10.62 5.97 7.51
CA ILE A 3 11.96 5.52 7.88
C ILE A 3 12.24 4.08 7.43
N PRO A 4 13.51 3.67 7.26
CA PRO A 4 13.85 2.30 6.93
C PRO A 4 13.41 1.32 8.04
N ARG A 5 12.95 0.12 7.64
CA ARG A 5 12.55 -0.97 8.55
C ARG A 5 13.60 -1.26 9.64
N SER A 6 14.88 -1.29 9.27
CA SER A 6 15.98 -1.58 10.19
C SER A 6 16.12 -0.56 11.34
N LYS A 7 15.63 0.67 11.14
CA LYS A 7 15.53 1.69 12.20
C LYS A 7 14.22 1.55 12.97
N GLY A 8 13.10 1.38 12.27
CA GLY A 8 11.78 1.30 12.90
C GLY A 8 11.63 0.13 13.87
N VAL A 9 12.17 -1.05 13.54
CA VAL A 9 12.12 -2.22 14.43
C VAL A 9 12.81 -1.95 15.78
N LYS A 10 13.85 -1.11 15.82
CA LYS A 10 14.55 -0.76 17.06
C LYS A 10 13.74 0.16 17.97
N MET A 11 12.67 0.79 17.46
CA MET A 11 11.76 1.65 18.21
C MET A 11 10.58 0.87 18.81
N LEU A 12 10.41 -0.40 18.42
CA LEU A 12 9.33 -1.26 18.90
C LEU A 12 9.78 -2.06 20.13
N GLN A 13 8.86 -2.29 21.05
CA GLN A 13 9.04 -3.19 22.17
C GLN A 13 8.12 -4.41 22.01
N PRO A 14 8.56 -5.62 22.41
CA PRO A 14 7.69 -6.79 22.44
C PRO A 14 6.42 -6.52 23.24
N GLY A 15 5.25 -6.83 22.68
CA GLY A 15 3.94 -6.60 23.31
C GLY A 15 3.39 -5.18 23.17
N ALA A 16 4.10 -4.26 22.50
CA ALA A 16 3.59 -2.91 22.25
C ALA A 16 2.35 -2.93 21.33
N VAL A 17 1.35 -2.10 21.68
CA VAL A 17 0.20 -1.82 20.81
C VAL A 17 0.57 -0.64 19.92
N VAL A 18 0.62 -0.88 18.61
CA VAL A 18 1.00 0.14 17.62
C VAL A 18 -0.08 0.29 16.55
N PRO A 19 -0.48 1.52 16.19
CA PRO A 19 -1.36 1.72 15.06
C PRO A 19 -0.67 1.27 13.76
N CYS A 20 -1.39 0.51 12.93
CA CYS A 20 -0.87 0.06 11.65
C CYS A 20 -2.00 -0.18 10.63
N VAL A 21 -1.61 -0.16 9.35
CA VAL A 21 -2.41 -0.64 8.23
C VAL A 21 -1.72 -1.87 7.68
N VAL A 22 -2.46 -2.97 7.49
CA VAL A 22 -1.89 -4.29 7.20
C VAL A 22 -2.68 -4.96 6.09
N ALA A 23 -2.01 -5.24 4.98
CA ALA A 23 -2.52 -6.16 3.97
C ALA A 23 -2.01 -7.57 4.27
N GLU A 24 -2.90 -8.56 4.23
CA GLU A 24 -2.58 -9.97 4.35
C GLU A 24 -3.22 -10.76 3.21
N SER A 25 -2.48 -11.73 2.67
CA SER A 25 -3.03 -12.76 1.80
C SER A 25 -2.44 -14.12 2.19
N ALA A 26 -3.26 -15.16 2.13
CA ALA A 26 -2.84 -16.50 2.48
C ALA A 26 -3.45 -17.55 1.55
N THR A 27 -2.73 -18.65 1.35
CA THR A 27 -3.21 -19.78 0.56
C THR A 27 -2.55 -21.09 0.97
N ASN A 28 -3.27 -22.19 0.83
CA ASN A 28 -2.72 -23.55 0.78
C ASN A 28 -2.86 -24.17 -0.62
N GLU A 29 -3.35 -23.41 -1.61
CA GLU A 29 -3.46 -23.89 -2.98
C GLU A 29 -2.06 -23.96 -3.60
N PRO A 30 -1.59 -25.16 -4.02
CA PRO A 30 -0.29 -25.30 -4.63
C PRO A 30 -0.17 -24.37 -5.83
N ASN A 31 0.95 -23.65 -5.91
CA ASN A 31 1.29 -22.77 -7.03
C ASN A 31 0.44 -21.50 -7.17
N ARG A 32 -0.54 -21.23 -6.29
CA ARG A 32 -1.32 -19.98 -6.32
C ARG A 32 -0.42 -18.78 -6.04
N PHE A 33 -0.42 -17.79 -6.91
CA PHE A 33 0.25 -16.52 -6.63
C PHE A 33 -0.62 -15.67 -5.70
N ILE A 34 -0.05 -15.26 -4.57
CA ILE A 34 -0.67 -14.38 -3.57
C ILE A 34 0.15 -13.11 -3.41
N VAL A 35 -0.53 -12.01 -3.15
CA VAL A 35 0.10 -10.69 -2.96
C VAL A 35 -0.61 -9.89 -1.87
N ALA A 36 0.18 -9.13 -1.11
CA ALA A 36 -0.25 -8.15 -0.14
C ALA A 36 0.55 -6.85 -0.35
N SER A 37 -0.14 -5.73 -0.40
CA SER A 37 0.42 -4.43 -0.74
C SER A 37 -0.15 -3.34 0.16
N VAL A 38 0.70 -2.39 0.57
CA VAL A 38 0.30 -1.18 1.27
C VAL A 38 0.79 0.04 0.51
N GLY A 39 -0.12 0.95 0.16
CA GLY A 39 0.17 2.21 -0.51
C GLY A 39 0.20 3.38 0.47
N VAL A 40 0.96 4.42 0.11
CA VAL A 40 1.12 5.66 0.89
C VAL A 40 1.04 6.86 -0.04
N ALA A 41 0.22 7.84 0.33
CA ALA A 41 0.17 9.15 -0.31
C ALA A 41 0.47 10.25 0.72
N GLN A 42 1.43 11.12 0.40
CA GLN A 42 1.84 12.25 1.24
C GLN A 42 1.44 13.57 0.56
N PRO A 43 0.67 14.43 1.25
CA PRO A 43 0.30 15.73 0.73
C PRO A 43 1.53 16.64 0.64
N LYS A 44 1.39 17.71 -0.15
CA LYS A 44 2.40 18.77 -0.26
C LYS A 44 2.50 19.62 0.99
N ASP A 45 1.36 19.93 1.61
CA ASP A 45 1.31 20.65 2.88
C ASP A 45 1.67 19.70 4.03
N PRO A 46 2.78 19.93 4.76
CA PRO A 46 3.16 19.08 5.89
C PRO A 46 2.19 19.13 7.07
N ASN A 47 1.26 20.10 7.10
CA ASN A 47 0.22 20.19 8.14
C ASN A 47 -1.03 19.36 7.81
N MET A 48 -1.11 18.78 6.61
CA MET A 48 -2.21 17.92 6.19
C MET A 48 -1.91 16.45 6.45
N TYR A 49 -2.96 15.65 6.66
CA TYR A 49 -2.83 14.21 6.79
C TYR A 49 -2.52 13.55 5.44
N GLY A 50 -1.77 12.46 5.49
CA GLY A 50 -1.59 11.55 4.36
C GLY A 50 -2.65 10.47 4.31
N TYR A 51 -2.56 9.59 3.31
CA TYR A 51 -3.45 8.45 3.18
C TYR A 51 -2.66 7.15 3.06
N LEU A 52 -3.19 6.10 3.68
CA LEU A 52 -2.66 4.74 3.61
C LEU A 52 -3.74 3.85 2.98
N SER A 53 -3.33 2.98 2.05
CA SER A 53 -4.21 1.97 1.45
C SER A 53 -3.66 0.58 1.70
N GLU A 54 -4.54 -0.41 1.70
CA GLU A 54 -4.19 -1.82 1.71
C GLU A 54 -4.83 -2.53 0.52
N HIS A 55 -4.12 -3.51 -0.03
CA HIS A 55 -4.62 -4.33 -1.12
C HIS A 55 -4.07 -5.75 -1.00
N HIS A 56 -4.93 -6.74 -1.18
CA HIS A 56 -4.55 -8.14 -1.29
C HIS A 56 -5.19 -8.73 -2.55
N ALA A 57 -4.49 -9.65 -3.22
CA ALA A 57 -5.00 -10.27 -4.43
C ALA A 57 -4.42 -11.67 -4.67
N TYR A 58 -5.08 -12.39 -5.59
CA TYR A 58 -4.68 -13.70 -6.07
C TYR A 58 -4.46 -13.62 -7.58
N GLY A 59 -3.24 -13.87 -8.06
CA GLY A 59 -2.93 -13.91 -9.48
C GLY A 59 -2.10 -12.73 -10.05
N PRO A 60 -2.32 -11.46 -9.68
CA PRO A 60 -1.50 -10.36 -10.19
C PRO A 60 -0.02 -10.52 -9.85
N ASP A 61 0.85 -9.99 -10.71
CA ASP A 61 2.24 -9.82 -10.34
C ASP A 61 2.41 -8.69 -9.31
N ALA A 62 3.56 -8.70 -8.63
CA ALA A 62 3.84 -7.75 -7.56
C ALA A 62 3.83 -6.29 -8.01
N ARG A 63 4.17 -5.99 -9.27
CA ARG A 63 4.19 -4.62 -9.76
C ARG A 63 2.76 -4.12 -9.94
N THR A 64 1.88 -4.88 -10.57
CA THR A 64 0.47 -4.51 -10.72
C THR A 64 -0.21 -4.26 -9.37
N ALA A 65 0.01 -5.14 -8.39
CA ALA A 65 -0.56 -4.97 -7.05
C ALA A 65 0.03 -3.74 -6.32
N SER A 66 1.32 -3.47 -6.51
CA SER A 66 1.98 -2.29 -5.95
C SER A 66 1.46 -0.99 -6.54
N ASP A 67 1.35 -0.93 -7.87
CA ASP A 67 0.82 0.21 -8.62
C ASP A 67 -0.64 0.47 -8.20
N TYR A 68 -1.46 -0.58 -8.07
CA TYR A 68 -2.84 -0.46 -7.59
C TYR A 68 -2.93 0.09 -6.16
N ALA A 69 -2.14 -0.43 -5.22
CA ALA A 69 -2.17 0.06 -3.85
C ALA A 69 -1.71 1.53 -3.76
N GLU A 70 -0.64 1.89 -4.45
CA GLU A 70 -0.15 3.27 -4.52
C GLU A 70 -1.22 4.22 -5.09
N ASP A 71 -1.86 3.80 -6.18
CA ASP A 71 -2.91 4.55 -6.87
C ASP A 71 -4.15 4.73 -5.99
N LEU A 72 -4.56 3.67 -5.29
CA LEU A 72 -5.65 3.73 -4.33
C LEU A 72 -5.36 4.75 -3.22
N ALA A 73 -4.15 4.77 -2.65
CA ALA A 73 -3.82 5.73 -1.59
C ALA A 73 -3.91 7.18 -2.08
N ALA A 74 -3.39 7.44 -3.28
CA ALA A 74 -3.39 8.78 -3.86
C ALA A 74 -4.78 9.23 -4.31
N THR A 75 -5.57 8.33 -4.91
CA THR A 75 -6.98 8.58 -5.24
C THR A 75 -7.75 8.99 -4.00
N MET A 76 -7.66 8.20 -2.93
CA MET A 76 -8.40 8.47 -1.71
C MET A 76 -7.97 9.80 -1.07
N LEU A 77 -6.68 10.11 -1.05
CA LEU A 77 -6.19 11.41 -0.61
C LEU A 77 -6.78 12.55 -1.46
N ALA A 78 -6.75 12.42 -2.78
CA ALA A 78 -7.26 13.44 -3.69
C ALA A 78 -8.77 13.70 -3.48
N THR A 79 -9.57 12.65 -3.31
CA THR A 79 -11.01 12.79 -3.00
C THR A 79 -11.23 13.53 -1.68
N THR A 80 -10.42 13.24 -0.65
CA THR A 80 -10.53 13.98 0.63
C THR A 80 -10.14 15.46 0.53
N LEU A 81 -9.35 15.82 -0.49
CA LEU A 81 -8.94 17.20 -0.77
C LEU A 81 -9.90 17.93 -1.74
N GLY A 82 -11.03 17.31 -2.11
CA GLY A 82 -12.04 17.91 -2.97
C GLY A 82 -11.68 17.92 -4.46
N VAL A 83 -10.74 17.06 -4.88
CA VAL A 83 -10.48 16.85 -6.32
C VAL A 83 -11.52 15.88 -6.85
N ASP A 84 -12.36 16.36 -7.78
CA ASP A 84 -13.38 15.54 -8.44
C ASP A 84 -12.72 14.40 -9.23
N PHE A 85 -13.11 13.18 -8.91
CA PHE A 85 -12.57 11.96 -9.52
C PHE A 85 -13.61 11.32 -10.44
N ASN A 86 -13.28 11.16 -11.72
CA ASN A 86 -14.06 10.33 -12.62
C ASN A 86 -13.54 8.88 -12.55
N PRO A 87 -14.34 7.91 -12.07
CA PRO A 87 -13.91 6.52 -11.94
C PRO A 87 -13.57 5.87 -13.30
N ASP A 88 -14.15 6.35 -14.40
CA ASP A 88 -13.97 5.82 -15.75
C ASP A 88 -12.65 6.24 -16.42
N THR A 89 -11.88 7.12 -15.79
CA THR A 89 -10.60 7.60 -16.32
C THR A 89 -9.52 6.50 -16.29
N SER A 90 -8.64 6.47 -17.30
CA SER A 90 -7.58 5.45 -17.37
C SER A 90 -6.50 5.65 -16.30
N TYR A 91 -5.73 4.59 -16.01
CA TYR A 91 -4.66 4.62 -14.99
C TYR A 91 -3.60 5.71 -15.25
N ASP A 92 -3.17 5.87 -16.50
CA ASP A 92 -2.16 6.87 -16.86
C ASP A 92 -2.71 8.29 -16.74
N GLU A 93 -3.97 8.51 -17.11
CA GLU A 93 -4.64 9.80 -16.95
C GLU A 93 -4.84 10.16 -15.46
N LYS A 94 -5.15 9.18 -14.60
CA LYS A 94 -5.25 9.38 -13.13
C LYS A 94 -3.93 9.86 -12.53
N ARG A 95 -2.82 9.22 -12.90
CA ARG A 95 -1.47 9.64 -12.45
C ARG A 95 -1.12 11.06 -12.89
N GLU A 96 -1.50 11.46 -14.10
CA GLU A 96 -1.26 12.82 -14.59
C GLU A 96 -2.14 13.85 -13.88
N ILE A 97 -3.42 13.56 -13.62
CA ILE A 97 -4.32 14.45 -12.85
C ILE A 97 -3.73 14.77 -11.47
N TRP A 98 -3.10 13.81 -10.80
CA TRP A 98 -2.53 14.05 -9.47
C TRP A 98 -1.30 14.92 -9.49
N LYS A 99 -0.40 14.69 -10.46
CA LYS A 99 0.77 15.55 -10.68
C LYS A 99 0.32 16.98 -11.01
N ILE A 100 -0.75 17.13 -11.79
CA ILE A 100 -1.30 18.42 -12.21
C ILE A 100 -2.01 19.14 -11.05
N SER A 101 -2.69 18.42 -10.15
CA SER A 101 -3.34 19.04 -8.97
C SER A 101 -2.34 19.73 -8.03
N GLY A 102 -1.07 19.31 -8.05
CA GLY A 102 0.00 19.86 -7.21
C GLY A 102 -0.18 19.65 -5.71
N GLN A 103 -1.23 18.92 -5.30
CA GLN A 103 -1.60 18.69 -3.89
C GLN A 103 -0.85 17.51 -3.26
N ILE A 104 -0.39 16.55 -4.07
CA ILE A 104 0.32 15.36 -3.60
C ILE A 104 1.81 15.51 -3.92
N VAL A 105 2.66 15.37 -2.90
CA VAL A 105 4.12 15.49 -3.06
C VAL A 105 4.77 14.17 -3.36
N ARG A 106 4.28 13.08 -2.77
CA ARG A 106 4.92 11.78 -2.89
C ARG A 106 3.92 10.65 -2.71
N THR A 107 4.02 9.67 -3.60
CA THR A 107 3.34 8.39 -3.50
C THR A 107 4.38 7.27 -3.45
N SER A 108 4.05 6.15 -2.81
CA SER A 108 4.86 4.94 -2.82
C SER A 108 4.06 3.76 -2.30
N ALA A 109 4.41 2.54 -2.69
CA ALA A 109 3.87 1.32 -2.09
C ALA A 109 4.96 0.32 -1.67
N LEU A 110 4.60 -0.60 -0.78
CA LEU A 110 5.37 -1.78 -0.40
C LEU A 110 4.52 -3.02 -0.67
N THR A 111 5.11 -4.00 -1.36
CA THR A 111 4.40 -5.22 -1.78
C THR A 111 5.20 -6.47 -1.43
N GLN A 112 4.53 -7.44 -0.80
CA GLN A 112 5.04 -8.79 -0.60
C GLN A 112 4.20 -9.77 -1.42
N HIS A 113 4.87 -10.68 -2.13
CA HIS A 113 4.22 -11.73 -2.90
C HIS A 113 4.88 -13.08 -2.64
N ALA A 114 4.14 -14.15 -2.92
CA ALA A 114 4.65 -15.51 -2.85
C ALA A 114 3.85 -16.41 -3.78
N LYS A 115 4.45 -17.54 -4.12
CA LYS A 115 3.75 -18.66 -4.76
C LYS A 115 3.42 -19.67 -3.67
N GLY A 116 2.17 -20.12 -3.62
CA GLY A 116 1.70 -21.15 -2.70
C GLY A 116 2.58 -22.40 -2.78
N ASN A 117 2.94 -22.93 -1.62
CA ASN A 117 3.86 -24.05 -1.50
C ASN A 117 3.38 -25.25 -2.34
N LYS A 118 4.29 -25.88 -3.08
CA LYS A 118 3.99 -26.99 -4.01
C LYS A 118 3.36 -28.21 -3.32
N ASP A 119 3.63 -28.42 -2.04
CA ASP A 119 3.14 -29.54 -1.24
C ASP A 119 1.87 -29.18 -0.45
N GLY A 120 1.25 -28.02 -0.73
CA GLY A 120 0.03 -27.56 -0.08
C GLY A 120 0.23 -26.98 1.32
N LEU A 121 1.47 -26.66 1.71
CA LEU A 121 1.74 -25.99 2.98
C LEU A 121 1.18 -24.56 2.98
N TRP A 122 0.62 -24.15 4.12
CA TRP A 122 0.07 -22.82 4.29
C TRP A 122 1.14 -21.75 4.03
N THR A 123 0.82 -20.83 3.14
CA THR A 123 1.71 -19.74 2.72
C THR A 123 0.98 -18.42 2.97
N THR A 124 1.61 -17.52 3.73
CA THR A 124 1.06 -16.19 4.03
C THR A 124 2.05 -15.11 3.59
N VAL A 125 1.53 -14.04 3.01
CA VAL A 125 2.26 -12.80 2.73
C VAL A 125 1.61 -11.64 3.47
N ILE A 126 2.44 -10.74 3.99
CA ILE A 126 2.01 -9.57 4.75
C ILE A 126 2.78 -8.34 4.25
N ALA A 127 2.08 -7.24 4.08
CA ALA A 127 2.64 -5.91 3.93
C ALA A 127 2.02 -4.97 4.97
N ALA A 128 2.81 -4.08 5.57
CA ALA A 128 2.33 -3.23 6.65
C ALA A 128 2.96 -1.84 6.64
N SER A 129 2.15 -0.83 6.96
CA SER A 129 2.60 0.50 7.39
C SER A 129 2.41 0.61 8.91
N VAL A 130 3.51 0.73 9.65
CA VAL A 130 3.51 0.80 11.12
C VAL A 130 3.79 2.24 11.56
N LEU A 131 2.89 2.81 12.36
CA LEU A 131 3.03 4.15 12.91
C LEU A 131 3.82 4.06 14.21
N LEU A 132 4.97 4.74 14.23
CA LEU A 132 5.89 4.75 15.37
C LEU A 132 5.76 6.08 16.13
N PRO A 133 5.99 6.07 17.46
CA PRO A 133 6.04 7.29 18.27
C PRO A 133 7.25 8.18 17.94
#